data_AF-A0A0M8YEF3-F1
#
_entry.id   AF-A0A0M8YEF3-F1
#
_cell.length_a   1.000
_cell.length_b   1.000
_cell.length_c   1.000
_cell.angle_alpha   90.00
_cell.angle_beta   90.00
_cell.angle_gamma   90.00
#
_symmetry.space_group_name_H-M   'P 1'
#
loop_
_entity.id
_entity.type
_entity.pdbx_description
1 polymer ?
#
loop_
_entity_poly.entity_id
_entity_poly.type
_entity_poly.pdbx_seq_one_letter_code
_entity_poly.pdbx_strand_id
1 'polypeptide(L)'
;MALEALTAGTAHGRGSSPAWTASAPGSDPAPSALVAADGPQEALAAAAAGAREQVRRIALSGLPAELRTSAWNALRSTGGDAAIAAWLAPGGGYDAARQRLRDTRTRNRLFCERVVRTHPADFAPGTRTAAERALKGTDADRAAFVKTGYAQAQQSDRTARETVAGEQRAVLERDHAFVRTLAGRDPGEQVRVAAAWAVRPGATDEDVREFYGFGWTSGAALDLEGHRLRTAESEVLRHRTLTLLLKAATGAEEALRTASDVAAARAEAERAWQAVAAHARDSGTAWRAEREHAARQAEAWRDIHALALGATEEMWKRIADPAGANQRSWTEEEQGAAEVAASWQEILRRAQDGETRVRG
;
A
#
# COMPACT_ATOMS: atom_id res chain seq x y z
N MET A 1 -35.08 -8.60 9.34
CA MET A 1 -35.29 -9.23 8.02
C MET A 1 -34.84 -10.67 8.14
N ALA A 2 -35.81 -11.58 8.14
CA ALA A 2 -35.61 -13.02 8.35
C ALA A 2 -35.21 -13.70 7.03
N LEU A 3 -34.28 -14.66 7.11
CA LEU A 3 -33.95 -15.58 6.03
C LEU A 3 -34.66 -16.91 6.29
N GLU A 4 -35.56 -17.29 5.38
CA GLU A 4 -36.09 -18.65 5.28
C GLU A 4 -35.24 -19.47 4.31
N ALA A 5 -34.91 -20.68 4.75
CA ALA A 5 -34.31 -21.74 3.96
C ALA A 5 -35.40 -22.53 3.23
N LEU A 6 -35.09 -23.04 2.02
CA LEU A 6 -35.83 -24.16 1.44
C LEU A 6 -34.91 -25.04 0.59
N THR A 7 -35.09 -26.33 0.84
CA THR A 7 -34.28 -27.50 0.46
C THR A 7 -34.72 -28.15 -0.84
N ALA A 8 -33.74 -28.80 -1.50
CA ALA A 8 -33.75 -30.10 -2.18
C ALA A 8 -34.72 -30.38 -3.37
N GLY A 9 -34.14 -30.93 -4.45
CA GLY A 9 -34.86 -31.58 -5.54
C GLY A 9 -33.97 -32.52 -6.35
N THR A 10 -34.22 -33.81 -6.19
CA THR A 10 -33.52 -35.02 -6.70
C THR A 10 -33.61 -35.26 -8.21
N ALA A 11 -32.53 -35.81 -8.78
CA ALA A 11 -32.43 -36.28 -10.16
C ALA A 11 -33.07 -37.67 -10.37
N HIS A 12 -33.85 -37.81 -11.44
CA HIS A 12 -34.40 -39.08 -11.93
C HIS A 12 -33.63 -39.55 -13.18
N GLY A 13 -33.07 -40.75 -13.12
CA GLY A 13 -32.52 -41.46 -14.26
C GLY A 13 -33.62 -42.07 -15.14
N ARG A 14 -33.35 -42.15 -16.45
CA ARG A 14 -34.07 -43.03 -17.39
C ARG A 14 -33.06 -43.97 -18.01
N GLY A 15 -33.33 -45.27 -17.87
CA GLY A 15 -32.68 -46.31 -18.65
C GLY A 15 -33.33 -46.47 -20.02
N SER A 16 -32.63 -47.22 -20.88
CA SER A 16 -33.19 -48.05 -21.96
C SER A 16 -32.10 -49.02 -22.43
N SER A 17 -32.31 -50.31 -22.20
CA SER A 17 -31.74 -51.43 -23.01
C SER A 17 -32.80 -51.86 -24.02
N PRO A 18 -32.42 -52.45 -25.17
CA PRO A 18 -32.28 -53.92 -25.35
C PRO A 18 -31.20 -54.27 -26.41
N ALA A 19 -30.96 -55.47 -26.95
CA ALA A 19 -30.94 -56.87 -26.53
C ALA A 19 -30.17 -57.65 -27.64
N TRP A 20 -29.27 -58.56 -27.22
CA TRP A 20 -28.85 -59.85 -27.80
C TRP A 20 -28.75 -60.09 -29.32
N THR A 21 -27.55 -60.48 -29.77
CA THR A 21 -27.32 -61.63 -30.68
C THR A 21 -25.93 -62.23 -30.43
N ALA A 22 -25.87 -63.56 -30.35
CA ALA A 22 -24.65 -64.35 -30.21
C ALA A 22 -24.31 -65.05 -31.52
N SER A 23 -23.02 -65.11 -31.89
CA SER A 23 -22.46 -66.15 -32.78
C SER A 23 -20.93 -66.28 -32.60
N ALA A 24 -20.55 -67.57 -32.52
CA ALA A 24 -19.29 -68.31 -32.41
C ALA A 24 -17.92 -67.69 -32.84
N PRO A 25 -16.79 -68.32 -32.40
CA PRO A 25 -15.45 -67.73 -32.39
C PRO A 25 -14.70 -67.95 -33.71
N GLY A 26 -14.02 -66.90 -34.18
CA GLY A 26 -13.13 -66.95 -35.33
C GLY A 26 -11.86 -66.16 -35.02
N SER A 27 -10.79 -66.91 -34.77
CA SER A 27 -9.37 -66.61 -34.98
C SER A 27 -8.96 -65.13 -35.12
N ASP A 28 -8.15 -64.68 -34.16
CA ASP A 28 -7.32 -63.47 -34.27
C ASP A 28 -6.63 -63.36 -35.64
N PRO A 29 -6.58 -62.15 -36.18
CA PRO A 29 -5.29 -61.51 -36.26
C PRO A 29 -5.32 -60.21 -35.45
N ALA A 30 -4.33 -60.08 -34.56
CA ALA A 30 -4.07 -58.88 -33.79
C ALA A 30 -4.13 -57.62 -34.67
N PRO A 31 -5.00 -56.64 -34.40
CA PRO A 31 -4.71 -55.28 -34.75
C PRO A 31 -3.79 -54.74 -33.67
N SER A 32 -2.57 -54.41 -34.08
CA SER A 32 -1.59 -53.61 -33.35
C SER A 32 -2.26 -52.50 -32.51
N ALA A 33 -2.47 -52.77 -31.22
CA ALA A 33 -2.76 -51.74 -30.23
C ALA A 33 -1.43 -51.11 -29.80
N LEU A 34 -0.85 -50.34 -30.72
CA LEU A 34 0.34 -49.53 -30.49
C LEU A 34 0.01 -48.06 -30.74
N VAL A 35 -1.09 -47.56 -30.16
CA VAL A 35 -1.39 -46.11 -30.11
C VAL A 35 -2.21 -45.79 -28.86
N ALA A 36 -1.56 -45.66 -27.69
CA ALA A 36 -2.21 -45.06 -26.52
C ALA A 36 -1.24 -44.49 -25.46
N ALA A 37 0.08 -44.43 -25.74
CA ALA A 37 1.05 -43.87 -24.80
C ALA A 37 1.37 -42.38 -25.07
N ASP A 38 1.14 -41.88 -26.30
CA ASP A 38 1.53 -40.53 -26.71
C ASP A 38 0.47 -39.45 -26.43
N GLY A 39 -0.79 -39.84 -26.19
CA GLY A 39 -1.91 -38.88 -26.04
C GLY A 39 -1.71 -37.80 -24.95
N PRO A 40 -1.28 -38.15 -23.72
CA PRO A 40 -1.04 -37.16 -22.67
C PRO A 40 0.16 -36.25 -22.97
N GLN A 41 1.22 -36.78 -23.57
CA GLN A 41 2.44 -36.03 -23.87
C GLN A 41 2.25 -35.08 -25.06
N GLU A 42 1.52 -35.51 -26.09
CA GLU A 42 1.09 -34.68 -27.22
C GLU A 42 0.15 -33.56 -26.75
N ALA A 43 -0.80 -33.87 -25.85
CA ALA A 43 -1.70 -32.87 -25.28
C ALA A 43 -0.93 -31.80 -24.48
N LEU A 44 0.07 -32.19 -23.69
CA LEU A 44 0.94 -31.27 -22.96
C LEU A 44 1.79 -30.40 -23.90
N ALA A 45 2.36 -30.99 -24.96
CA ALA A 45 3.12 -30.25 -25.95
C ALA A 45 2.25 -29.24 -26.73
N ALA A 46 1.03 -29.63 -27.09
CA ALA A 46 0.04 -28.76 -27.73
C ALA A 46 -0.40 -27.62 -26.80
N ALA A 47 -0.65 -27.90 -25.52
CA ALA A 47 -0.97 -26.89 -24.52
C ALA A 47 0.20 -25.89 -24.34
N ALA A 48 1.44 -26.37 -24.27
CA ALA A 48 2.63 -25.53 -24.19
C ALA A 48 2.79 -24.65 -25.46
N ALA A 49 2.55 -25.20 -26.65
CA ALA A 49 2.55 -24.43 -27.89
C ALA A 49 1.47 -23.34 -27.91
N GLY A 50 0.25 -23.67 -27.48
CA GLY A 50 -0.84 -22.70 -27.34
C GLY A 50 -0.53 -21.59 -26.33
N ALA A 51 0.08 -21.95 -25.20
CA ALA A 51 0.54 -20.99 -24.19
C ALA A 51 1.61 -20.04 -24.76
N ARG A 52 2.63 -20.58 -25.46
CA ARG A 52 3.66 -19.77 -26.15
C ARG A 52 3.03 -18.77 -27.11
N GLU A 53 2.09 -19.22 -27.93
CA GLU A 53 1.42 -18.34 -28.90
C GLU A 53 0.58 -17.27 -28.20
N GLN A 54 -0.14 -17.61 -27.12
CA GLN A 54 -0.87 -16.63 -26.33
C GLN A 54 0.04 -15.52 -25.78
N VAL A 55 1.17 -15.90 -25.18
CA VAL A 55 2.14 -14.92 -24.65
C VAL A 55 2.76 -14.09 -25.77
N ARG A 56 3.06 -14.70 -26.92
CA ARG A 56 3.55 -13.99 -28.12
C ARG A 56 2.53 -12.96 -28.62
N ARG A 57 1.24 -13.30 -28.69
CA ARG A 57 0.18 -12.35 -29.04
C ARG A 57 0.16 -11.15 -28.10
N ILE A 58 0.28 -11.36 -26.79
CA ILE A 58 0.36 -10.27 -25.82
C ILE A 58 1.61 -9.42 -26.04
N ALA A 59 2.77 -10.05 -26.24
CA ALA A 59 4.05 -9.35 -26.46
C ALA A 59 4.05 -8.45 -27.71
N LEU A 60 3.32 -8.86 -28.76
CA LEU A 60 3.18 -8.15 -30.04
C LEU A 60 1.95 -7.23 -30.12
N SER A 61 1.08 -7.23 -29.10
CA SER A 61 -0.17 -6.46 -29.11
C SER A 61 0.04 -4.94 -28.96
N GLY A 62 -1.06 -4.18 -29.02
CA GLY A 62 -1.11 -2.76 -28.64
C GLY A 62 -1.30 -2.51 -27.14
N LEU A 63 -1.11 -3.52 -26.28
CA LEU A 63 -1.23 -3.36 -24.82
C LEU A 63 -0.13 -2.46 -24.22
N PRO A 64 -0.33 -1.94 -22.99
CA PRO A 64 0.69 -1.18 -22.28
C PRO A 64 2.07 -1.84 -22.26
N ALA A 65 3.13 -1.03 -22.37
CA ALA A 65 4.49 -1.50 -22.55
C ALA A 65 4.96 -2.45 -21.44
N GLU A 66 4.51 -2.25 -20.20
CA GLU A 66 4.83 -3.10 -19.05
C GLU A 66 4.36 -4.54 -19.23
N LEU A 67 3.15 -4.73 -19.78
CA LEU A 67 2.59 -6.06 -20.07
C LEU A 67 3.34 -6.72 -21.22
N ARG A 68 3.66 -5.96 -22.27
CA ARG A 68 4.40 -6.46 -23.44
C ARG A 68 5.82 -6.84 -23.08
N THR A 69 6.53 -6.00 -22.33
CA THR A 69 7.88 -6.29 -21.84
C THR A 69 7.88 -7.50 -20.90
N SER A 70 6.90 -7.62 -20.00
CA SER A 70 6.79 -8.79 -19.15
C SER A 70 6.57 -10.08 -19.95
N ALA A 71 5.75 -10.04 -21.01
CA ALA A 71 5.53 -11.17 -21.90
C ALA A 71 6.80 -11.54 -22.69
N TRP A 72 7.55 -10.55 -23.20
CA TRP A 72 8.85 -10.78 -23.83
C TRP A 72 9.87 -11.42 -22.90
N ASN A 73 9.91 -11.00 -21.63
CA ASN A 73 10.79 -11.59 -20.63
C ASN A 73 10.44 -13.05 -20.35
N ALA A 74 9.15 -13.41 -20.30
CA ALA A 74 8.73 -14.81 -20.18
C ALA A 74 9.14 -15.64 -21.39
N LEU A 75 8.96 -15.12 -22.60
CA LEU A 75 9.35 -15.82 -23.85
C LEU A 75 10.87 -16.00 -24.01
N ARG A 76 11.67 -15.08 -23.47
CA ARG A 76 13.15 -15.12 -23.53
C ARG A 76 13.79 -15.80 -22.32
N SER A 77 13.00 -16.24 -21.35
CA SER A 77 13.49 -16.89 -20.15
C SER A 77 14.17 -18.21 -20.48
N THR A 78 15.28 -18.50 -19.81
CA THR A 78 15.97 -19.80 -19.91
C THR A 78 15.13 -20.95 -19.33
N GLY A 79 14.09 -20.65 -18.55
CA GLY A 79 13.13 -21.63 -18.04
C GLY A 79 12.12 -22.15 -19.09
N GLY A 80 12.16 -21.63 -20.33
CA GLY A 80 11.32 -22.11 -21.44
C GLY A 80 9.83 -22.14 -21.10
N ASP A 81 9.18 -23.27 -21.38
CA ASP A 81 7.74 -23.45 -21.18
C ASP A 81 7.30 -23.33 -19.72
N ALA A 82 8.16 -23.68 -18.76
CA ALA A 82 7.86 -23.52 -17.34
C ALA A 82 7.72 -22.04 -16.96
N ALA A 83 8.54 -21.15 -17.54
CA ALA A 83 8.44 -19.71 -17.31
C ALA A 83 7.14 -19.13 -17.91
N ILE A 84 6.71 -19.66 -19.06
CA ILE A 84 5.47 -19.25 -19.73
C ILE A 84 4.25 -19.73 -18.95
N ALA A 85 4.26 -20.98 -18.47
CA ALA A 85 3.22 -21.52 -17.61
C ALA A 85 3.12 -20.72 -16.30
N ALA A 86 4.24 -20.43 -15.65
CA ALA A 86 4.28 -19.60 -14.45
C ALA A 86 3.82 -18.15 -14.70
N TRP A 87 4.06 -17.61 -15.90
CA TRP A 87 3.57 -16.29 -16.27
C TRP A 87 2.05 -16.24 -16.45
N LEU A 88 1.46 -17.31 -17.01
CA LEU A 88 0.01 -17.46 -17.23
C LEU A 88 -0.77 -17.95 -16.01
N ALA A 89 -0.11 -18.57 -15.04
CA ALA A 89 -0.77 -19.09 -13.84
C ALA A 89 -1.49 -17.98 -13.04
N PRO A 90 -2.59 -18.28 -12.32
CA PRO A 90 -3.24 -17.32 -11.44
C PRO A 90 -2.26 -16.76 -10.40
N GLY A 91 -2.20 -15.42 -10.28
CA GLY A 91 -1.20 -14.74 -9.44
C GLY A 91 0.22 -14.74 -10.02
N GLY A 92 0.40 -15.25 -11.23
CA GLY A 92 1.66 -15.34 -11.95
C GLY A 92 2.11 -14.02 -12.57
N GLY A 93 3.04 -14.12 -13.51
CA GLY A 93 3.71 -12.96 -14.11
C GLY A 93 2.78 -11.97 -14.82
N TYR A 94 1.70 -12.43 -15.48
CA TYR A 94 0.72 -11.55 -16.11
C TYR A 94 -0.06 -10.73 -15.07
N ASP A 95 -0.58 -11.38 -14.04
CA ASP A 95 -1.33 -10.72 -12.97
C ASP A 95 -0.45 -9.73 -12.20
N ALA A 96 0.80 -10.12 -11.90
CA ALA A 96 1.78 -9.24 -11.28
C ALA A 96 2.11 -8.02 -12.15
N ALA A 97 2.26 -8.20 -13.47
CA ALA A 97 2.51 -7.08 -14.39
C ALA A 97 1.30 -6.14 -14.49
N ARG A 98 0.08 -6.69 -14.52
CA ARG A 98 -1.17 -5.92 -14.50
C ARG A 98 -1.33 -5.14 -13.20
N GLN A 99 -0.92 -5.73 -12.07
CA GLN A 99 -0.95 -5.05 -10.78
C GLN A 99 0.05 -3.89 -10.74
N ARG A 100 1.31 -4.11 -11.12
CA ARG A 100 2.32 -3.05 -11.22
C ARG A 100 1.88 -1.87 -12.10
N LEU A 101 1.18 -2.16 -13.19
CA LEU A 101 0.60 -1.13 -14.06
C LEU A 101 -0.43 -0.27 -13.31
N ARG A 102 -1.37 -0.90 -12.59
CA ARG A 102 -2.37 -0.20 -11.76
C ARG A 102 -1.72 0.61 -10.65
N ASP A 103 -0.74 0.04 -9.97
CA ASP A 103 -0.02 0.70 -8.89
C ASP A 103 0.74 1.92 -9.41
N THR A 104 1.38 1.80 -10.57
CA THR A 104 2.10 2.92 -11.19
C THR A 104 1.16 4.05 -11.61
N ARG A 105 0.01 3.73 -12.20
CA ARG A 105 -1.00 4.75 -12.54
C ARG A 105 -1.53 5.47 -11.31
N THR A 106 -1.81 4.72 -10.24
CA THR A 106 -2.24 5.27 -8.96
C THR A 106 -1.17 6.17 -8.36
N ARG A 107 0.09 5.71 -8.30
CA ARG A 107 1.22 6.52 -7.81
C ARG A 107 1.42 7.80 -8.63
N ASN A 108 1.34 7.72 -9.96
CA ASN A 108 1.50 8.90 -10.81
C ASN A 108 0.39 9.92 -10.57
N ARG A 109 -0.86 9.46 -10.38
CA ARG A 109 -1.98 10.32 -10.03
C ARG A 109 -1.77 10.99 -8.67
N LEU A 110 -1.45 10.20 -7.63
CA LEU A 110 -1.21 10.72 -6.27
C LEU A 110 -0.04 11.71 -6.25
N PHE A 111 1.02 11.48 -7.04
CA PHE A 111 2.10 12.43 -7.20
C PHE A 111 1.61 13.77 -7.77
N CYS A 112 0.80 13.74 -8.84
CA CYS A 112 0.25 14.97 -9.42
C CYS A 112 -0.69 15.69 -8.44
N GLU A 113 -1.57 14.97 -7.74
CA GLU A 113 -2.47 15.54 -6.72
C GLU A 113 -1.68 16.23 -5.59
N ARG A 114 -0.61 15.59 -5.14
CA ARG A 114 0.29 16.19 -4.13
C ARG A 114 0.97 17.44 -4.66
N VAL A 115 1.53 17.43 -5.87
CA VAL A 115 2.14 18.64 -6.46
C VAL A 115 1.13 19.78 -6.51
N VAL A 116 -0.12 19.54 -6.94
CA VAL A 116 -1.15 20.60 -6.92
C VAL A 116 -1.43 21.12 -5.51
N ARG A 117 -1.42 20.24 -4.50
CA ARG A 117 -1.65 20.62 -3.10
C ARG A 117 -0.49 21.40 -2.50
N THR A 118 0.76 21.04 -2.80
CA THR A 118 1.94 21.54 -2.10
C THR A 118 2.68 22.66 -2.83
N HIS A 119 2.44 22.83 -4.13
CA HIS A 119 3.00 23.91 -4.94
C HIS A 119 1.98 25.05 -5.08
N PRO A 120 2.13 26.15 -4.32
CA PRO A 120 1.16 27.24 -4.34
C PRO A 120 1.30 28.05 -5.63
N ALA A 121 0.18 28.60 -6.11
CA ALA A 121 0.11 29.28 -7.40
C ALA A 121 0.90 30.60 -7.43
N ASP A 122 1.14 31.23 -6.29
CA ASP A 122 1.91 32.46 -6.16
C ASP A 122 3.43 32.25 -6.25
N PHE A 123 3.90 31.02 -6.01
CA PHE A 123 5.34 30.69 -5.99
C PHE A 123 5.79 29.77 -7.13
N ALA A 124 4.98 28.74 -7.45
CA ALA A 124 5.28 27.74 -8.47
C ALA A 124 4.10 27.55 -9.45
N PRO A 125 3.66 28.64 -10.13
CA PRO A 125 2.48 28.62 -11.00
C PRO A 125 2.61 27.65 -12.17
N GLY A 126 3.78 27.55 -12.80
CA GLY A 126 4.02 26.67 -13.94
C GLY A 126 3.98 25.19 -13.52
N THR A 127 4.64 24.86 -12.41
CA THR A 127 4.64 23.51 -11.82
C THR A 127 3.24 23.07 -11.44
N ARG A 128 2.50 23.94 -10.73
CA ARG A 128 1.10 23.65 -10.34
C ARG A 128 0.21 23.45 -11.57
N THR A 129 0.26 24.36 -12.53
CA THR A 129 -0.55 24.30 -13.76
C THR A 129 -0.25 23.04 -14.58
N ALA A 130 1.03 22.65 -14.67
CA ALA A 130 1.45 21.44 -15.37
C ALA A 130 0.90 20.17 -14.68
N ALA A 131 0.93 20.12 -13.34
CA ALA A 131 0.34 19.03 -12.58
C ALA A 131 -1.20 18.97 -12.74
N GLU A 132 -1.89 20.11 -12.69
CA GLU A 132 -3.34 20.19 -12.92
C GLU A 132 -3.72 19.71 -14.33
N ARG A 133 -2.93 20.07 -15.34
CA ARG A 133 -3.11 19.58 -16.72
C ARG A 133 -2.92 18.07 -16.80
N ALA A 134 -1.88 17.54 -16.15
CA ALA A 134 -1.64 16.10 -16.11
C ALA A 134 -2.78 15.33 -15.41
N LEU A 135 -3.36 15.89 -14.35
CA LEU A 135 -4.52 15.30 -13.66
C LEU A 135 -5.77 15.24 -14.53
N LYS A 136 -6.05 16.31 -15.29
CA LYS A 136 -7.18 16.38 -16.23
C LYS A 136 -6.97 15.50 -17.46
N GLY A 137 -5.73 15.08 -17.72
CA GLY A 137 -5.35 14.24 -18.86
C GLY A 137 -5.46 12.73 -18.62
N THR A 138 -4.79 11.99 -19.50
CA THR A 138 -4.71 10.53 -19.54
C THR A 138 -3.65 9.98 -18.57
N ASP A 139 -3.62 8.65 -18.39
CA ASP A 139 -2.53 7.97 -17.65
C ASP A 139 -1.14 8.26 -18.26
N ALA A 140 -1.09 8.44 -19.58
CA ALA A 140 0.15 8.79 -20.29
C ALA A 140 0.60 10.21 -19.97
N ASP A 141 -0.33 11.16 -19.85
CA ASP A 141 -0.02 12.56 -19.48
C ASP A 141 0.54 12.64 -18.05
N ARG A 142 -0.05 11.88 -17.12
CA ARG A 142 0.49 11.74 -15.75
C ARG A 142 1.88 11.13 -15.75
N ALA A 143 2.10 10.06 -16.51
CA ALA A 143 3.42 9.44 -16.61
C ALA A 143 4.47 10.37 -17.23
N ALA A 144 4.11 11.14 -18.27
CA ALA A 144 4.99 12.12 -18.90
C ALA A 144 5.36 13.26 -17.92
N PHE A 145 4.38 13.74 -17.15
CA PHE A 145 4.62 14.73 -16.11
C PHE A 145 5.58 14.22 -15.04
N VAL A 146 5.34 13.02 -14.50
CA VAL A 146 6.22 12.41 -13.48
C VAL A 146 7.63 12.19 -14.02
N LYS A 147 7.76 11.73 -15.28
CA LYS A 147 9.05 11.36 -15.85
C LYS A 147 9.95 12.57 -16.13
N THR A 148 9.41 13.64 -16.70
CA THR A 148 10.20 14.81 -17.10
C THR A 148 9.48 16.13 -16.87
N GLY A 149 8.14 16.17 -16.99
CA GLY A 149 7.38 17.42 -16.95
C GLY A 149 7.49 18.16 -15.62
N TYR A 150 7.59 17.45 -14.49
CA TYR A 150 7.77 18.06 -13.17
C TYR A 150 9.07 18.87 -13.09
N ALA A 151 10.20 18.24 -13.39
CA ALA A 151 11.51 18.89 -13.34
C ALA A 151 11.62 20.05 -14.34
N GLN A 152 11.03 19.90 -15.53
CA GLN A 152 10.97 20.97 -16.53
C GLN A 152 10.15 22.17 -16.05
N ALA A 153 9.00 21.92 -15.42
CA ALA A 153 8.14 22.99 -14.91
C ALA A 153 8.78 23.71 -13.71
N GLN A 154 9.44 22.96 -12.80
CA GLN A 154 10.19 23.55 -11.70
C GLN A 154 11.32 24.45 -12.20
N GLN A 155 12.10 23.99 -13.17
CA GLN A 155 13.17 24.79 -13.75
C GLN A 155 12.64 26.06 -14.41
N SER A 156 11.50 25.97 -15.10
CA SER A 156 10.85 27.12 -15.73
C SER A 156 10.40 28.14 -14.68
N ASP A 157 9.78 27.69 -13.58
CA ASP A 157 9.39 28.57 -12.47
C ASP A 157 10.62 29.22 -11.81
N ARG A 158 11.70 28.45 -11.62
CA ARG A 158 12.96 28.96 -11.07
C ARG A 158 13.55 30.07 -11.94
N THR A 159 13.69 29.83 -13.25
CA THR A 159 14.21 30.84 -14.19
C THR A 159 13.30 32.06 -14.29
N ALA A 160 11.97 31.88 -14.22
CA ALA A 160 11.03 33.00 -14.19
C ALA A 160 11.21 33.86 -12.93
N ARG A 161 11.38 33.23 -11.75
CA ARG A 161 11.67 33.95 -10.51
C ARG A 161 13.01 34.66 -10.56
N GLU A 162 14.08 34.04 -11.07
CA GLU A 162 15.40 34.66 -11.24
C GLU A 162 15.34 35.91 -12.12
N THR A 163 14.52 35.89 -13.17
CA THR A 163 14.34 37.03 -14.09
C THR A 163 13.61 38.21 -13.43
N VAL A 164 12.60 37.93 -12.62
CA VAL A 164 11.86 38.94 -11.83
C VAL A 164 12.67 39.41 -10.61
N ALA A 165 13.52 38.53 -10.07
CA ALA A 165 14.33 38.75 -8.87
C ALA A 165 15.57 39.62 -9.10
N GLY A 166 15.63 40.43 -10.17
CA GLY A 166 16.50 41.62 -10.18
C GLY A 166 16.31 42.53 -8.94
N GLU A 167 15.18 42.37 -8.23
CA GLU A 167 14.85 42.97 -6.93
C GLU A 167 14.89 41.94 -5.77
N GLN A 168 16.00 41.21 -5.59
CA GLN A 168 16.16 40.20 -4.54
C GLN A 168 15.81 40.72 -3.14
N ARG A 169 14.77 40.16 -2.50
CA ARG A 169 14.72 40.09 -1.03
C ARG A 169 15.76 39.07 -0.57
N ALA A 170 16.74 39.51 0.21
CA ALA A 170 17.78 38.64 0.74
C ALA A 170 17.18 37.51 1.58
N VAL A 171 17.64 36.27 1.36
CA VAL A 171 17.47 35.22 2.36
C VAL A 171 18.42 35.56 3.51
N LEU A 172 17.87 35.69 4.71
CA LEU A 172 18.66 36.11 5.85
C LEU A 172 19.43 34.91 6.43
N GLU A 173 20.54 35.15 7.11
CA GLU A 173 21.31 34.08 7.76
C GLU A 173 20.45 33.29 8.76
N ARG A 174 19.49 33.95 9.41
CA ARG A 174 18.53 33.28 10.30
C ARG A 174 17.65 32.26 9.55
N ASP A 175 17.31 32.52 8.29
CA ASP A 175 16.45 31.64 7.50
C ASP A 175 17.25 30.40 7.11
N HIS A 176 18.52 30.56 6.74
CA HIS A 176 19.46 29.45 6.56
C HIS A 176 19.64 28.66 7.86
N ALA A 177 19.86 29.32 8.99
CA ALA A 177 20.04 28.67 10.28
C ALA A 177 18.80 27.86 10.71
N PHE A 178 17.60 28.36 10.42
CA PHE A 178 16.36 27.62 10.64
C PHE A 178 16.33 26.34 9.79
N VAL A 179 16.57 26.43 8.48
CA VAL A 179 16.56 25.24 7.60
C VAL A 179 17.64 24.24 8.00
N ARG A 180 18.85 24.68 8.39
CA ARG A 180 19.90 23.80 8.92
C ARG A 180 19.46 23.10 10.22
N THR A 181 18.73 23.81 11.09
CA THR A 181 18.18 23.24 12.32
C THR A 181 17.16 22.14 11.99
N LEU A 182 16.24 22.41 11.06
CA LEU A 182 15.28 21.40 10.60
C LEU A 182 15.98 20.19 10.00
N ALA A 183 16.99 20.38 9.15
CA ALA A 183 17.74 19.28 8.53
C ALA A 183 18.33 18.29 9.54
N GLY A 184 18.75 18.77 10.72
CA GLY A 184 19.32 17.94 11.77
C GLY A 184 18.35 17.45 12.85
N ARG A 185 17.23 18.15 13.07
CA ARG A 185 16.42 17.97 14.29
C ARG A 185 14.92 17.88 14.07
N ASP A 186 14.41 18.11 12.86
CA ASP A 186 12.97 18.01 12.62
C ASP A 186 12.48 16.58 12.93
N PRO A 187 11.33 16.39 13.60
CA PRO A 187 10.83 15.05 13.90
C PRO A 187 10.39 14.28 12.64
N GLY A 188 9.96 14.97 11.58
CA GLY A 188 9.59 14.43 10.28
C GLY A 188 10.81 14.10 9.41
N GLU A 189 10.87 12.87 8.90
CA GLU A 189 12.00 12.43 8.08
C GLU A 189 12.07 13.15 6.73
N GLN A 190 10.91 13.31 6.08
CA GLN A 190 10.83 13.91 4.76
C GLN A 190 11.05 15.43 4.84
N VAL A 191 10.62 16.09 5.92
CA VAL A 191 11.03 17.47 6.20
C VAL A 191 12.54 17.58 6.42
N ARG A 192 13.17 16.69 7.21
CA ARG A 192 14.64 16.67 7.36
C ARG A 192 15.34 16.53 6.01
N VAL A 193 14.88 15.61 5.16
CA VAL A 193 15.45 15.38 3.82
C VAL A 193 15.30 16.62 2.94
N ALA A 194 14.11 17.24 2.91
CA ALA A 194 13.87 18.45 2.14
C ALA A 194 14.74 19.62 2.62
N ALA A 195 14.89 19.78 3.94
CA ALA A 195 15.73 20.80 4.54
C ALA A 195 17.21 20.55 4.25
N ALA A 196 17.69 19.32 4.42
CA ALA A 196 19.06 18.93 4.12
C ALA A 196 19.42 19.16 2.64
N TRP A 197 18.48 18.90 1.73
CA TRP A 197 18.65 19.22 0.31
C TRP A 197 18.80 20.73 0.10
N ALA A 198 17.98 21.56 0.75
CA ALA A 198 18.00 23.01 0.59
C ALA A 198 19.28 23.67 1.13
N VAL A 199 20.01 23.03 2.04
CA VAL A 199 21.28 23.53 2.62
C VAL A 199 22.50 22.66 2.27
N ARG A 200 22.38 21.83 1.23
CA ARG A 200 23.47 20.97 0.75
C ARG A 200 24.70 21.79 0.30
N PRO A 201 25.91 21.19 0.24
CA PRO A 201 27.06 21.85 -0.36
C PRO A 201 26.76 22.34 -1.78
N GLY A 202 27.01 23.62 -2.05
CA GLY A 202 26.70 24.27 -3.33
C GLY A 202 25.24 24.75 -3.47
N ALA A 203 24.42 24.67 -2.41
CA ALA A 203 23.10 25.28 -2.39
C ALA A 203 23.18 26.81 -2.48
N THR A 204 22.15 27.42 -3.07
CA THR A 204 22.00 28.87 -3.17
C THR A 204 20.80 29.36 -2.35
N ASP A 205 20.66 30.67 -2.20
CA ASP A 205 19.48 31.29 -1.56
C ASP A 205 18.17 30.85 -2.23
N GLU A 206 18.18 30.55 -3.53
CA GLU A 206 17.00 30.07 -4.24
C GLU A 206 16.58 28.67 -3.75
N ASP A 207 17.52 27.80 -3.38
CA ASP A 207 17.18 26.49 -2.81
C ASP A 207 16.49 26.63 -1.45
N VAL A 208 16.90 27.61 -0.63
CA VAL A 208 16.21 27.95 0.63
C VAL A 208 14.83 28.55 0.35
N ARG A 209 14.70 29.44 -0.63
CA ARG A 209 13.38 29.99 -1.02
C ARG A 209 12.43 28.91 -1.50
N GLU A 210 12.90 27.96 -2.30
CA GLU A 210 12.09 26.82 -2.74
C GLU A 210 11.66 25.92 -1.58
N PHE A 211 12.52 25.74 -0.57
CA PHE A 211 12.15 25.06 0.65
C PHE A 211 10.96 25.73 1.34
N TYR A 212 11.00 27.04 1.58
CA TYR A 212 9.85 27.78 2.14
C TYR A 212 8.64 27.82 1.19
N GLY A 213 8.87 27.83 -0.12
CA GLY A 213 7.81 27.93 -1.12
C GLY A 213 6.97 26.66 -1.27
N PHE A 214 7.61 25.48 -1.29
CA PHE A 214 6.90 24.20 -1.39
C PHE A 214 7.66 23.00 -0.81
N GLY A 215 9.00 23.07 -0.67
CA GLY A 215 9.79 21.91 -0.23
C GLY A 215 9.40 21.43 1.16
N TRP A 216 9.16 22.38 2.08
CA TRP A 216 8.74 22.12 3.44
C TRP A 216 7.36 21.46 3.52
N THR A 217 6.36 22.04 2.85
CA THR A 217 4.98 21.50 2.81
C THR A 217 4.91 20.15 2.10
N SER A 218 5.76 19.93 1.10
CA SER A 218 5.89 18.65 0.41
C SER A 218 6.46 17.58 1.34
N GLY A 219 7.53 17.89 2.09
CA GLY A 219 8.08 17.01 3.12
C GLY A 219 7.05 16.68 4.19
N ALA A 220 6.40 17.71 4.74
CA ALA A 220 5.38 17.57 5.78
C ALA A 220 4.23 16.63 5.37
N ALA A 221 3.73 16.80 4.14
CA ALA A 221 2.68 15.96 3.60
C ALA A 221 3.12 14.50 3.46
N LEU A 222 4.36 14.25 3.03
CA LEU A 222 4.91 12.90 2.90
C LEU A 222 5.13 12.23 4.27
N ASP A 223 5.56 13.00 5.28
CA ASP A 223 5.70 12.48 6.66
C ASP A 223 4.35 12.02 7.23
N LEU A 224 3.31 12.85 7.07
CA LEU A 224 1.95 12.51 7.52
C LEU A 224 1.38 11.30 6.77
N GLU A 225 1.52 11.26 5.44
CA GLU A 225 1.07 10.12 4.63
C GLU A 225 1.82 8.83 5.00
N GLY A 226 3.13 8.92 5.19
CA GLY A 226 3.96 7.78 5.59
C GLY A 226 3.59 7.26 6.97
N HIS A 227 3.29 8.14 7.93
CA HIS A 227 2.76 7.75 9.24
C HIS A 227 1.43 7.01 9.12
N ARG A 228 0.43 7.61 8.46
CA ARG A 228 -0.90 7.02 8.27
C ARG A 228 -0.82 5.62 7.65
N LEU A 229 0.01 5.46 6.62
CA LEU A 229 0.19 4.17 5.96
C LEU A 229 0.78 3.11 6.92
N ARG A 230 1.90 3.42 7.57
CA ARG A 230 2.56 2.46 8.49
C ARG A 230 1.63 2.06 9.65
N THR A 231 0.89 3.02 10.19
CA THR A 231 -0.04 2.79 11.28
C THR A 231 -1.22 1.91 10.84
N ALA A 232 -1.80 2.18 9.66
CA ALA A 232 -2.87 1.36 9.09
C ALA A 232 -2.42 -0.08 8.77
N GLU A 233 -1.24 -0.25 8.16
CA GLU A 233 -0.68 -1.57 7.86
C GLU A 233 -0.43 -2.38 9.13
N SER A 234 0.16 -1.74 10.15
CA SER A 234 0.39 -2.36 11.45
C SER A 234 -0.91 -2.77 12.12
N GLU A 235 -1.97 -1.98 11.97
CA GLU A 235 -3.28 -2.29 12.55
C GLU A 235 -3.98 -3.47 11.89
N VAL A 236 -3.89 -3.56 10.56
CA VAL A 236 -4.40 -4.74 9.83
C VAL A 236 -3.73 -6.03 10.33
N LEU A 237 -2.41 -6.00 10.55
CA LEU A 237 -1.68 -7.14 11.09
C LEU A 237 -2.12 -7.46 12.53
N ARG A 238 -2.27 -6.45 13.40
CA ARG A 238 -2.73 -6.65 14.78
C ARG A 238 -4.12 -7.26 14.85
N HIS A 239 -5.08 -6.80 14.03
CA HIS A 239 -6.42 -7.38 13.99
C HIS A 239 -6.46 -8.78 13.40
N ARG A 240 -5.64 -9.08 12.39
CA ARG A 240 -5.50 -10.44 11.87
C ARG A 240 -5.01 -11.40 12.95
N THR A 241 -3.96 -11.01 13.68
CA THR A 241 -3.44 -11.82 14.81
C THR A 241 -4.49 -11.99 15.90
N LEU A 242 -5.18 -10.92 16.29
CA LEU A 242 -6.25 -10.97 17.29
C LEU A 242 -7.35 -11.97 16.88
N THR A 243 -7.76 -11.95 15.61
CA THR A 243 -8.80 -12.87 15.10
C THR A 243 -8.41 -14.33 15.27
N LEU A 244 -7.15 -14.68 14.99
CA LEU A 244 -6.63 -16.03 15.16
C LEU A 244 -6.56 -16.42 16.64
N LEU A 245 -6.08 -15.52 17.51
CA LEU A 245 -6.00 -15.75 18.95
C LEU A 245 -7.37 -15.93 19.58
N LEU A 246 -8.35 -15.11 19.21
CA LEU A 246 -9.73 -15.24 19.68
C LEU A 246 -10.34 -16.58 19.27
N LYS A 247 -10.14 -17.01 18.01
CA LYS A 247 -10.61 -18.32 17.55
C LYS A 247 -10.00 -19.47 18.36
N ALA A 248 -8.70 -19.38 18.68
CA ALA A 248 -8.03 -20.35 19.54
C ALA A 248 -8.61 -20.35 20.96
N ALA A 249 -8.77 -19.17 21.57
CA ALA A 249 -9.29 -19.04 22.93
C ALA A 249 -10.73 -19.55 23.07
N THR A 250 -11.62 -19.18 22.14
CA THR A 250 -13.01 -19.67 22.16
C THR A 250 -13.08 -21.16 21.90
N GLY A 251 -12.26 -21.69 20.98
CA GLY A 251 -12.19 -23.13 20.72
C GLY A 251 -11.68 -23.93 21.93
N ALA A 252 -10.69 -23.41 22.66
CA ALA A 252 -10.20 -24.05 23.89
C ALA A 252 -11.26 -24.00 25.02
N GLU A 253 -11.98 -22.89 25.16
CA GLU A 253 -13.10 -22.77 26.12
C GLU A 253 -14.26 -23.73 25.78
N GLU A 254 -14.55 -23.93 24.48
CA GLU A 254 -15.54 -24.93 24.04
C GLU A 254 -15.07 -26.36 24.34
N ALA A 255 -13.81 -26.69 24.03
CA ALA A 255 -13.23 -28.00 24.29
C ALA A 255 -13.23 -28.37 25.78
N LEU A 256 -13.08 -27.38 26.67
CA LEU A 256 -13.17 -27.57 28.13
C LEU A 256 -14.50 -28.20 28.56
N ARG A 257 -15.61 -27.94 27.86
CA ARG A 257 -16.94 -28.45 28.24
C ARG A 257 -17.09 -29.95 28.06
N THR A 258 -16.32 -30.54 27.15
CA THR A 258 -16.39 -31.97 26.81
C THR A 258 -15.10 -32.72 27.12
N ALA A 259 -14.12 -32.03 27.75
CA ALA A 259 -12.82 -32.60 28.06
C ALA A 259 -12.92 -33.70 29.12
N SER A 260 -12.30 -34.85 28.83
CA SER A 260 -12.08 -35.90 29.81
C SER A 260 -11.01 -35.52 30.84
N ASP A 261 -9.97 -34.82 30.41
CA ASP A 261 -8.98 -34.17 31.28
C ASP A 261 -9.30 -32.68 31.43
N VAL A 262 -10.17 -32.38 32.39
CA VAL A 262 -10.64 -31.02 32.68
C VAL A 262 -9.49 -30.11 33.11
N ALA A 263 -8.50 -30.62 33.84
CA ALA A 263 -7.39 -29.82 34.33
C ALA A 263 -6.49 -29.36 33.18
N ALA A 264 -6.13 -30.27 32.27
CA ALA A 264 -5.34 -29.93 31.08
C ALA A 264 -6.10 -28.99 30.14
N ALA A 265 -7.39 -29.24 29.89
CA ALA A 265 -8.21 -28.38 29.04
C ALA A 265 -8.40 -26.97 29.63
N ARG A 266 -8.53 -26.85 30.96
CA ARG A 266 -8.61 -25.55 31.63
C ARG A 266 -7.30 -24.78 31.47
N ALA A 267 -6.16 -25.44 31.71
CA ALA A 267 -4.85 -24.81 31.53
C ALA A 267 -4.65 -24.31 30.09
N GLU A 268 -5.12 -25.06 29.09
CA GLU A 268 -5.07 -24.62 27.69
C GLU A 268 -5.96 -23.41 27.42
N ALA A 269 -7.20 -23.42 27.89
CA ALA A 269 -8.11 -22.30 27.72
C ALA A 269 -7.60 -21.03 28.43
N GLU A 270 -7.01 -21.18 29.62
CA GLU A 270 -6.33 -20.09 30.33
C GLU A 270 -5.19 -19.51 29.51
N ARG A 271 -4.29 -20.35 29.00
CA ARG A 271 -3.16 -19.91 28.16
C ARG A 271 -3.62 -19.18 26.90
N ALA A 272 -4.67 -19.67 26.26
CA ALA A 272 -5.20 -19.05 25.05
C ALA A 272 -5.80 -17.66 25.33
N TRP A 273 -6.55 -17.48 26.42
CA TRP A 273 -7.03 -16.16 26.84
C TRP A 273 -5.90 -15.22 27.28
N GLN A 274 -4.86 -15.74 27.95
CA GLN A 274 -3.67 -14.96 28.28
C GLN A 274 -2.93 -14.47 27.03
N ALA A 275 -2.87 -15.27 25.96
CA ALA A 275 -2.28 -14.84 24.70
C ALA A 275 -3.07 -13.69 24.05
N VAL A 276 -4.42 -13.75 24.09
CA VAL A 276 -5.26 -12.61 23.66
C VAL A 276 -4.97 -11.37 24.49
N ALA A 277 -4.90 -11.51 25.82
CA ALA A 277 -4.63 -10.39 26.73
C ALA A 277 -3.23 -9.79 26.50
N ALA A 278 -2.20 -10.61 26.33
CA ALA A 278 -0.85 -10.14 26.02
C ALA A 278 -0.82 -9.35 24.71
N HIS A 279 -1.39 -9.91 23.63
CA HIS A 279 -1.47 -9.23 22.33
C HIS A 279 -2.22 -7.89 22.41
N ALA A 280 -3.33 -7.84 23.14
CA ALA A 280 -4.10 -6.61 23.33
C ALA A 280 -3.33 -5.55 24.12
N ARG A 281 -2.60 -5.96 25.18
CA ARG A 281 -1.75 -5.07 25.97
C ARG A 281 -0.62 -4.47 25.14
N ASP A 282 0.06 -5.31 24.35
CA ASP A 282 1.18 -4.89 23.52
C ASP A 282 0.69 -3.95 22.41
N SER A 283 -0.45 -4.28 21.79
CA SER A 283 -1.11 -3.44 20.79
C SER A 283 -1.51 -2.07 21.37
N GLY A 284 -2.11 -2.04 22.56
CA GLY A 284 -2.44 -0.78 23.24
C GLY A 284 -1.20 0.04 23.62
N THR A 285 -0.09 -0.61 23.94
CA THR A 285 1.20 0.06 24.21
C THR A 285 1.79 0.68 22.94
N ALA A 286 1.74 -0.04 21.82
CA ALA A 286 2.16 0.49 20.52
C ALA A 286 1.33 1.74 20.14
N TRP A 287 0.01 1.71 20.30
CA TRP A 287 -0.83 2.87 19.99
C TRP A 287 -0.60 4.09 20.91
N ARG A 288 -0.23 3.88 22.17
CA ARG A 288 0.22 4.99 23.03
C ARG A 288 1.51 5.62 22.52
N ALA A 289 2.45 4.82 22.02
CA ALA A 289 3.67 5.34 21.40
C ALA A 289 3.37 6.12 20.10
N GLU A 290 2.42 5.66 19.28
CA GLU A 290 1.95 6.41 18.10
C GLU A 290 1.30 7.74 18.49
N ARG A 291 0.48 7.76 19.55
CA ARG A 291 -0.10 9.01 20.10
C ARG A 291 1.00 9.99 20.51
N GLU A 292 2.00 9.54 21.26
CA GLU A 292 3.12 10.39 21.68
C GLU A 292 3.92 10.90 20.49
N HIS A 293 4.09 10.10 19.43
CA HIS A 293 4.74 10.56 18.20
C HIS A 293 3.93 11.67 17.52
N ALA A 294 2.62 11.46 17.33
CA ALA A 294 1.73 12.45 16.73
C ALA A 294 1.66 13.75 17.56
N ALA A 295 1.63 13.66 18.89
CA ALA A 295 1.68 14.82 19.79
C ALA A 295 2.97 15.64 19.62
N ARG A 296 4.13 14.98 19.56
CA ARG A 296 5.42 15.67 19.31
C ARG A 296 5.46 16.37 17.95
N GLN A 297 4.88 15.74 16.93
CA GLN A 297 4.72 16.38 15.62
C GLN A 297 3.82 17.62 15.75
N ALA A 298 2.62 17.47 16.30
CA ALA A 298 1.67 18.57 16.47
C ALA A 298 2.28 19.77 17.24
N GLU A 299 3.06 19.50 18.29
CA GLU A 299 3.79 20.52 19.04
C GLU A 299 4.85 21.23 18.19
N ALA A 300 5.70 20.48 17.47
CA ALA A 300 6.70 21.08 16.59
C ALA A 300 6.05 21.98 15.52
N TRP A 301 4.93 21.55 14.93
CA TRP A 301 4.19 22.35 13.94
C TRP A 301 3.50 23.57 14.56
N ARG A 302 3.01 23.47 15.79
CA ARG A 302 2.46 24.60 16.54
C ARG A 302 3.52 25.66 16.80
N ASP A 303 4.73 25.26 17.19
CA ASP A 303 5.83 26.19 17.48
C ASP A 303 6.28 26.91 16.20
N ILE A 304 6.37 26.19 15.07
CA ILE A 304 6.70 26.82 13.78
C ILE A 304 5.57 27.74 13.31
N HIS A 305 4.31 27.35 13.49
CA HIS A 305 3.16 28.20 13.16
C HIS A 305 3.19 29.50 13.98
N ALA A 306 3.46 29.43 15.28
CA ALA A 306 3.59 30.61 16.14
C ALA A 306 4.75 31.51 15.72
N LEU A 307 5.91 30.93 15.39
CA LEU A 307 7.06 31.66 14.86
C LEU A 307 6.72 32.38 13.54
N ALA A 308 6.01 31.69 12.63
CA ALA A 308 5.62 32.23 11.34
C ALA A 308 4.61 33.40 11.44
N LEU A 309 3.65 33.32 12.37
CA LEU A 309 2.70 34.41 12.62
C LEU A 309 3.36 35.67 13.21
N GLY A 310 4.43 35.51 13.99
CA GLY A 310 5.19 36.63 14.55
C GLY A 310 6.18 37.28 13.57
N ALA A 311 6.42 36.66 12.42
CA ALA A 311 7.39 37.14 11.44
C ALA A 311 6.79 38.22 10.52
N THR A 312 7.60 39.20 10.16
CA THR A 312 7.20 40.27 9.23
C THR A 312 7.56 39.95 7.78
N GLU A 313 8.45 38.98 7.61
CA GLU A 313 9.09 38.61 6.36
C GLU A 313 8.19 37.69 5.55
N GLU A 314 8.12 37.95 4.24
CA GLU A 314 7.16 37.29 3.35
C GLU A 314 7.37 35.77 3.22
N MET A 315 8.60 35.29 3.36
CA MET A 315 8.88 33.84 3.33
C MET A 315 8.21 33.11 4.50
N TRP A 316 8.17 33.75 5.67
CA TRP A 316 7.54 33.18 6.85
C TRP A 316 6.01 33.20 6.76
N LYS A 317 5.43 34.23 6.14
CA LYS A 317 3.97 34.28 5.91
C LYS A 317 3.47 33.12 5.06
N ARG A 318 4.25 32.70 4.05
CA ARG A 318 3.89 31.56 3.17
C ARG A 318 3.80 30.23 3.91
N ILE A 319 4.50 30.10 5.03
CA ILE A 319 4.53 28.86 5.80
C ILE A 319 3.56 28.86 6.97
N ALA A 320 3.01 30.01 7.38
CA ALA A 320 2.07 30.10 8.50
C ALA A 320 0.83 29.21 8.29
N ASP A 321 0.07 29.41 7.21
CA ASP A 321 -1.15 28.64 6.95
C ASP A 321 -0.88 27.13 6.82
N PRO A 322 0.12 26.68 6.03
CA PRO A 322 0.48 25.27 5.98
C PRO A 322 0.92 24.69 7.33
N ALA A 323 1.66 25.44 8.15
CA ALA A 323 2.07 25.01 9.48
C ALA A 323 0.86 24.73 10.37
N GLY A 324 -0.10 25.67 10.39
CA GLY A 324 -1.34 25.53 11.15
C GLY A 324 -2.20 24.37 10.64
N ALA A 325 -2.27 24.16 9.31
CA ALA A 325 -2.97 23.01 8.74
C ALA A 325 -2.32 21.68 9.15
N ASN A 326 -0.99 21.58 9.08
CA ASN A 326 -0.29 20.36 9.43
C ASN A 326 -0.37 20.07 10.94
N GLN A 327 -0.29 21.10 11.79
CA GLN A 327 -0.52 20.99 13.23
C GLN A 327 -1.89 20.38 13.53
N ARG A 328 -2.95 20.85 12.86
CA ARG A 328 -4.30 20.27 13.02
C ARG A 328 -4.35 18.81 12.58
N SER A 329 -3.78 18.47 11.43
CA SER A 329 -3.75 17.08 10.97
C SER A 329 -3.01 16.15 11.94
N TRP A 330 -1.87 16.56 12.51
CA TRP A 330 -1.19 15.75 13.52
C TRP A 330 -1.96 15.65 14.84
N THR A 331 -2.71 16.69 15.20
CA THR A 331 -3.61 16.65 16.36
C THR A 331 -4.76 15.66 16.15
N GLU A 332 -5.29 15.57 14.92
CA GLU A 332 -6.28 14.54 14.55
C GLU A 332 -5.69 13.13 14.65
N GLU A 333 -4.44 12.91 14.19
CA GLU A 333 -3.75 11.62 14.35
C GLU A 333 -3.53 11.26 15.83
N GLU A 334 -3.17 12.23 16.67
CA GLU A 334 -3.04 12.02 18.12
C GLU A 334 -4.36 11.56 18.75
N GLN A 335 -5.46 12.23 18.41
CA GLN A 335 -6.80 11.89 18.91
C GLN A 335 -7.22 10.50 18.42
N GLY A 336 -7.04 10.20 17.13
CA GLY A 336 -7.33 8.87 16.57
C GLY A 336 -6.51 7.76 17.24
N ALA A 337 -5.23 7.99 17.47
CA ALA A 337 -4.38 7.03 18.19
C ALA A 337 -4.85 6.78 19.63
N ALA A 338 -5.36 7.81 20.32
CA ALA A 338 -5.93 7.66 21.66
C ALA A 338 -7.20 6.81 21.66
N GLU A 339 -8.09 7.00 20.69
CA GLU A 339 -9.31 6.21 20.53
C GLU A 339 -9.00 4.74 20.26
N VAL A 340 -8.05 4.47 19.35
CA VAL A 340 -7.66 3.08 19.05
C VAL A 340 -6.98 2.44 20.27
N ALA A 341 -6.11 3.16 21.00
CA ALA A 341 -5.52 2.66 22.24
C ALA A 341 -6.59 2.28 23.29
N ALA A 342 -7.65 3.08 23.42
CA ALA A 342 -8.78 2.78 24.30
C ALA A 342 -9.55 1.53 23.85
N SER A 343 -9.72 1.31 22.54
CA SER A 343 -10.34 0.09 22.02
C SER A 343 -9.54 -1.17 22.38
N TRP A 344 -8.21 -1.12 22.32
CA TRP A 344 -7.34 -2.23 22.71
C TRP A 344 -7.37 -2.50 24.22
N GLN A 345 -7.56 -1.46 25.04
CA GLN A 345 -7.78 -1.62 26.47
C GLN A 345 -9.10 -2.35 26.78
N GLU A 346 -10.16 -2.08 26.03
CA GLU A 346 -11.42 -2.81 26.16
C GLU A 346 -11.29 -4.28 25.71
N ILE A 347 -10.52 -4.56 24.65
CA ILE A 347 -10.20 -5.94 24.24
C ILE A 347 -9.42 -6.66 25.34
N LEU A 348 -8.41 -6.00 25.93
CA LEU A 348 -7.65 -6.55 27.06
C LEU A 348 -8.57 -6.90 28.23
N ARG A 349 -9.49 -6.00 28.62
CA ARG A 349 -10.46 -6.24 29.69
C ARG A 349 -11.30 -7.48 29.40
N ARG A 350 -11.83 -7.62 28.18
CA ARG A 350 -12.63 -8.81 27.77
C ARG A 350 -11.81 -10.09 27.79
N ALA A 351 -10.53 -10.03 27.44
CA ALA A 351 -9.64 -11.18 27.49
C ALA A 351 -9.38 -11.63 28.93
N GLN A 352 -9.20 -10.69 29.86
CA GLN A 352 -9.06 -10.95 31.30
C GLN A 352 -10.35 -11.52 31.91
N ASP A 353 -11.52 -11.02 31.48
CA ASP A 353 -12.82 -11.60 31.84
C ASP A 353 -12.90 -13.06 31.34
N GLY A 354 -12.37 -13.35 30.14
CA GLY A 354 -12.25 -14.71 29.59
C GLY A 354 -11.37 -15.62 30.42
N GLU A 355 -10.17 -15.17 30.77
CA GLU A 355 -9.25 -15.88 31.66
C GLU A 355 -9.90 -16.19 33.02
N THR A 356 -10.63 -15.23 33.59
CA THR A 356 -11.32 -15.41 34.88
C THR A 356 -12.44 -16.45 34.76
N ARG A 357 -13.23 -16.44 33.67
CA ARG A 357 -14.29 -17.43 33.45
C ARG A 357 -13.78 -18.86 33.38
N VAL A 358 -12.64 -19.09 32.73
CA VAL A 358 -12.10 -20.46 32.58
C VAL A 358 -11.45 -20.98 33.86
N ARG A 359 -10.94 -20.09 34.71
CA ARG A 359 -10.39 -20.42 36.03
C ARG A 359 -11.45 -20.94 37.01
N GLY A 360 -12.67 -20.41 36.93
CA GLY A 360 -13.78 -20.76 37.81
C GLY A 360 -13.97 -19.78 38.95
#